data_AF-A0A2E6C891-F1
#
_entry.id   AF-A0A2E6C891-F1
#
_cell.length_a   1.000
_cell.length_b   1.000
_cell.length_c   1.000
_cell.angle_alpha   90.00
_cell.angle_beta   90.00
_cell.angle_gamma   90.00
#
_symmetry.space_group_name_H-M   'P 1'
#
loop_
_entity.id
_entity.type
_entity.pdbx_description
1 polymer ?
#
loop_
_entity_poly.entity_id
_entity_poly.type
_entity_poly.pdbx_seq_one_letter_code
_entity_poly.pdbx_strand_id
1 'polypeptide(L)' 'MSDPSVHAFADECRKIIRTYMNELTDNVALGSAKTFEEYQRTVGQIEGLAIAERELLNLLNLSSEED' A
#
# COMPACT_ATOMS: atom_id res chain seq x y z
N MET A 1 -8.77 23.77 4.06
CA MET A 1 -9.63 22.84 3.29
C MET A 1 -8.79 22.41 2.12
N SER A 2 -8.15 21.24 2.25
CA SER A 2 -7.19 20.74 1.28
C SER A 2 -7.85 20.57 -0.09
N ASP A 3 -7.07 20.80 -1.15
CA ASP A 3 -7.57 20.75 -2.53
C ASP A 3 -8.25 19.39 -2.80
N PRO A 4 -9.53 19.36 -3.21
CA PRO A 4 -10.25 18.14 -3.58
C PRO A 4 -9.50 17.26 -4.59
N SER A 5 -8.64 17.86 -5.43
CA SER A 5 -7.81 17.14 -6.39
C SER A 5 -6.75 16.25 -5.72
N VAL A 6 -6.17 16.68 -4.60
CA VAL A 6 -5.12 15.97 -3.86
C VAL A 6 -5.71 14.74 -3.17
N HIS A 7 -6.87 14.88 -2.54
CA HIS A 7 -7.57 13.75 -1.94
C HIS A 7 -7.95 12.70 -2.98
N ALA A 8 -8.51 13.11 -4.12
CA ALA A 8 -8.88 12.19 -5.19
C ALA A 8 -7.66 11.44 -5.76
N PHE A 9 -6.54 12.13 -5.95
CA PHE A 9 -5.29 11.51 -6.40
C PHE A 9 -4.77 10.48 -5.38
N ALA A 10 -4.69 10.84 -4.11
CA ALA A 10 -4.18 9.95 -3.07
C ALA A 10 -5.10 8.75 -2.83
N ASP A 11 -6.42 8.91 -2.94
CA ASP A 11 -7.36 7.79 -2.90
C ASP A 11 -7.11 6.79 -4.03
N GLU A 12 -6.80 7.27 -5.24
CA GLU A 12 -6.50 6.38 -6.37
C GLU A 12 -5.16 5.67 -6.19
N CYS A 13 -4.13 6.38 -5.73
CA CYS A 13 -2.85 5.76 -5.34
C CYS A 13 -3.04 4.68 -4.27
N ARG A 14 -3.86 4.96 -3.25
CA ARG A 14 -4.18 4.00 -2.19
C ARG A 14 -4.86 2.75 -2.75
N LYS A 15 -5.83 2.88 -3.65
CA LYS A 15 -6.49 1.72 -4.29
C LYS A 15 -5.49 0.86 -5.02
N ILE A 16 -4.59 1.47 -5.80
CA ILE A 16 -3.53 0.76 -6.53
C ILE A 16 -2.63 -0.02 -5.58
N ILE A 17 -2.15 0.60 -4.49
CA ILE A 17 -1.32 -0.06 -3.48
C ILE A 17 -2.05 -1.27 -2.88
N ARG A 18 -3.33 -1.11 -2.54
CA ARG A 18 -4.15 -2.20 -1.98
C ARG A 18 -4.36 -3.34 -2.96
N THR A 19 -4.55 -3.05 -4.25
CA THR A 19 -4.66 -4.08 -5.28
C THR A 19 -3.40 -4.95 -5.31
N TYR A 20 -2.22 -4.33 -5.41
CA TYR A 20 -0.95 -5.07 -5.41
C TYR A 20 -0.72 -5.84 -4.11
N MET A 21 -1.02 -5.24 -2.97
CA MET A 21 -0.86 -5.88 -1.67
C MET A 21 -1.76 -7.11 -1.52
N ASN A 22 -3.02 -7.01 -1.97
CA ASN A 22 -3.97 -8.13 -1.96
C ASN A 22 -3.50 -9.25 -2.89
N GLU A 23 -3.08 -8.94 -4.12
CA GLU A 23 -2.59 -9.94 -5.07
C GLU A 23 -1.39 -10.73 -4.51
N LEU A 24 -0.41 -10.03 -3.93
CA LEU A 24 0.75 -10.67 -3.30
C LEU A 24 0.34 -11.49 -2.07
N THR A 25 -0.57 -10.98 -1.25
CA THR A 25 -1.05 -11.68 -0.04
C THR A 25 -1.79 -12.95 -0.41
N ASP A 26 -2.69 -12.89 -1.40
CA ASP A 26 -3.43 -14.04 -1.90
C ASP A 26 -2.48 -15.08 -2.50
N ASN A 27 -1.49 -14.64 -3.29
CA ASN A 27 -0.47 -15.53 -3.83
C ASN A 27 0.28 -16.27 -2.70
N VAL A 28 0.65 -15.58 -1.62
CA VAL A 28 1.29 -16.21 -0.46
C VAL A 28 0.34 -17.18 0.24
N ALA A 29 -0.91 -16.78 0.48
CA ALA A 29 -1.92 -17.60 1.15
C ALA A 29 -2.26 -18.89 0.37
N LEU A 30 -2.23 -18.83 -0.97
CA LEU A 30 -2.44 -19.97 -1.86
C LEU A 30 -1.20 -20.87 -2.01
N GLY A 31 -0.07 -20.55 -1.38
CA GLY A 31 1.14 -21.36 -1.45
C GLY A 31 1.91 -21.23 -2.76
N SER A 32 1.92 -20.03 -3.36
CA SER A 32 2.68 -19.76 -4.59
C SER A 32 4.19 -19.92 -4.41
N ALA A 33 4.74 -19.53 -3.25
CA ALA A 33 6.16 -19.62 -2.95
C ALA A 33 6.64 -21.08 -2.88
N LYS A 34 7.67 -21.42 -3.65
CA LYS A 34 8.29 -22.75 -3.70
C LYS A 34 9.54 -22.86 -2.85
N THR A 35 10.13 -21.72 -2.49
CA THR A 35 11.30 -21.64 -1.62
C THR A 35 11.08 -20.60 -0.51
N PHE A 36 11.87 -20.72 0.56
CA PHE A 36 11.85 -19.73 1.64
C PHE A 36 12.30 -18.34 1.15
N GLU A 37 13.22 -18.26 0.19
CA GLU A 37 13.68 -17.00 -0.38
C GLU A 37 12.57 -16.28 -1.16
N GLU A 38 11.78 -17.03 -1.95
CA GLU A 38 10.60 -16.49 -2.64
C GLU A 38 9.55 -15.99 -1.64
N TYR A 39 9.29 -16.77 -0.59
CA TYR A 39 8.40 -16.36 0.49
C TYR A 39 8.87 -15.07 1.15
N GLN A 40 10.15 -15.02 1.57
CA GLN A 40 10.76 -13.86 2.22
C GLN A 40 10.71 -12.61 1.34
N ARG A 41 10.99 -12.74 0.04
CA ARG A 41 10.88 -11.63 -0.92
C ARG A 41 9.44 -11.13 -1.00
N THR A 42 8.47 -12.03 -1.10
CA THR A 42 7.06 -11.66 -1.26
C THR A 42 6.50 -10.98 -0.02
N VAL A 43 6.79 -11.50 1.18
CA VAL A 43 6.35 -10.85 2.43
C VAL A 43 7.04 -9.50 2.64
N GLY A 44 8.31 -9.35 2.23
CA GLY A 44 8.99 -8.05 2.25
C GLY A 44 8.36 -7.03 1.30
N GLN A 45 7.87 -7.46 0.13
CA GLN A 45 7.10 -6.59 -0.78
C GLN A 45 5.77 -6.16 -0.15
N ILE A 46 5.05 -7.09 0.49
CA ILE A 46 3.80 -6.80 1.20
C ILE A 46 4.05 -5.77 2.32
N GLU A 47 5.11 -5.94 3.12
CA GLU A 47 5.49 -5.00 4.16
C GLU A 47 5.78 -3.60 3.59
N GLY A 48 6.55 -3.51 2.51
CA GLY A 48 6.86 -2.24 1.85
C GLY A 48 5.61 -1.52 1.34
N LEU A 49 4.65 -2.25 0.76
CA LEU A 49 3.36 -1.69 0.32
C LEU A 49 2.52 -1.19 1.50
N ALA A 50 2.52 -1.90 2.62
CA ALA A 50 1.79 -1.50 3.82
C ALA A 50 2.38 -0.21 4.44
N ILE A 51 3.70 -0.08 4.47
CA ILE A 51 4.39 1.15 4.90
C ILE A 51 4.05 2.30 3.95
N ALA A 52 4.08 2.07 2.62
CA ALA A 52 3.73 3.08 1.65
C ALA A 52 2.27 3.56 1.77
N GLU A 53 1.30 2.65 1.98
CA GLU A 53 -0.10 3.03 2.24
C GLU A 53 -0.21 3.89 3.51
N ARG A 54 0.51 3.53 4.58
CA ARG A 54 0.51 4.27 5.84
C ARG A 54 1.06 5.68 5.67
N GLU A 55 2.21 5.83 5.03
CA GLU A 55 2.83 7.15 4.84
C GLU A 55 1.98 8.03 3.93
N LEU A 56 1.33 7.48 2.90
CA LEU A 56 0.39 8.23 2.08
C LEU A 56 -0.78 8.79 2.89
N LEU A 57 -1.36 8.00 3.80
CA LEU A 57 -2.42 8.45 4.69
C LEU A 57 -1.92 9.49 5.70
N ASN A 58 -0.70 9.34 6.22
CA ASN A 58 -0.09 10.32 7.12
C ASN A 58 0.09 11.67 6.41
N LEU A 59 0.60 11.67 5.18
CA LEU A 59 0.77 12.89 4.38
C LEU A 59 -0.56 13.59 4.09
N LEU A 60 -1.62 12.82 3.79
CA LEU A 60 -2.96 13.37 3.64
C LEU A 60 -3.47 14.03 4.92
N ASN A 61 -3.32 13.36 6.06
CA ASN A 61 -3.74 13.92 7.34
C ASN A 61 -2.97 15.21 7.67
N LEU A 62 -1.66 15.23 7.46
CA LEU A 62 -0.84 16.42 7.66
C LEU A 62 -1.32 17.57 6.77
N SER A 63 -1.59 17.31 5.49
CA SER A 63 -2.10 18.33 4.56
C SER A 63 -3.49 18.87 4.95
N SER A 64 -4.26 18.12 5.75
CA SER A 64 -5.56 18.55 6.26
C SER A 64 -5.49 19.35 7.56
N GLU A 65 -4.38 19.24 8.30
CA GLU A 65 -4.11 19.97 9.54
C GLU A 65 -3.39 21.30 9.31
N GLU A 66 -2.67 21.44 8.18
CA GLU A 66 -1.94 22.67 7.81
C GLU A 66 -2.83 23.76 7.19
N ASP A 67 -4.11 23.48 6.94
CA ASP A 67 -5.13 24.45 6.47
C ASP A 67 -6.16 24.84 7.54
#